data_AF-A0A6N2ZXU6-F1
#
_entry.id   AF-A0A6N2ZXU6-F1
#
_cell.length_a   1.000
_cell.length_b   1.000
_cell.length_c   1.000
_cell.angle_alpha   90.00
_cell.angle_beta   90.00
_cell.angle_gamma   90.00
#
_symmetry.space_group_name_H-M   'P 1'
#
loop_
_entity.id
_entity.type
_entity.pdbx_description
1 polymer ?
#
loop_
_entity_poly.entity_id
_entity_poly.type
_entity_poly.pdbx_seq_one_letter_code
_entity_poly.pdbx_strand_id
1 'polypeptide(L)'
;MNDWIDHFVRGKMLPLPHPQHFDFQVFSDGQPMYDLIQRRNAETGLSRMIATADYPFTVLDGKTWYVQAGSLRLPWDKINFTDRPWAQRPETLHEVGSIYTIQGFDLNYAGVILGPSLGYDPSKDRLTVDLAQYQDKEAFKKRPDLADTTDAKAAIIMNAINILLKRAKHGLYLYAADPALRQRLLQLAK
;
A
#
# COMPACT_ATOMS: atom_id res chain seq x y z
N MET A 1 15.48 -1.26 -7.26
CA MET A 1 14.19 -1.08 -6.55
C MET A 1 13.59 -2.42 -6.12
N ASN A 2 13.42 -3.39 -7.02
CA ASN A 2 12.87 -4.71 -6.64
C ASN A 2 13.61 -5.38 -5.46
N ASP A 3 14.95 -5.34 -5.43
CA ASP A 3 15.72 -5.89 -4.31
C ASP A 3 15.43 -5.18 -2.98
N TRP A 4 15.24 -3.85 -3.03
CA TRP A 4 14.86 -3.08 -1.84
C TRP A 4 13.48 -3.51 -1.33
N ILE A 5 12.51 -3.65 -2.24
CA ILE A 5 11.17 -4.14 -1.91
C ILE A 5 11.24 -5.55 -1.31
N ASP A 6 12.02 -6.46 -1.91
CA ASP A 6 12.19 -7.83 -1.43
C ASP A 6 12.80 -7.89 -0.02
N HIS A 7 13.73 -7.00 0.29
CA HIS A 7 14.27 -6.87 1.64
C HIS A 7 13.28 -6.25 2.62
N PHE A 8 12.58 -5.20 2.20
CA PHE A 8 11.55 -4.54 3.00
C PHE A 8 10.45 -5.51 3.41
N VAL A 9 9.93 -6.32 2.47
CA VAL A 9 8.89 -7.32 2.76
C VAL A 9 9.41 -8.57 3.48
N ARG A 10 10.73 -8.69 3.67
CA ARG A 10 11.35 -9.67 4.58
C ARG A 10 11.66 -9.04 5.95
N GLY A 11 11.17 -7.83 6.20
CA GLY A 11 11.30 -7.10 7.45
C GLY A 11 12.60 -6.31 7.60
N LYS A 12 13.45 -6.22 6.58
CA LYS A 12 14.72 -5.49 6.65
C LYS A 12 14.53 -4.02 6.26
N MET A 13 15.01 -3.11 7.11
CA MET A 13 14.99 -1.67 6.88
C MET A 13 16.30 -1.22 6.24
N LEU A 14 16.34 -1.17 4.91
CA LEU A 14 17.54 -0.79 4.15
C LEU A 14 17.45 0.64 3.60
N PRO A 15 18.59 1.35 3.45
CA PRO A 15 18.62 2.60 2.71
C PRO A 15 18.23 2.36 1.25
N LEU A 16 17.75 3.41 0.58
CA LEU A 16 17.42 3.32 -0.84
C LEU A 16 18.69 3.08 -1.69
N PRO A 17 18.59 2.32 -2.79
CA PRO A 17 19.73 2.09 -3.67
C PRO A 17 20.12 3.38 -4.40
N HIS A 18 21.43 3.63 -4.52
CA HIS A 18 21.98 4.75 -5.29
C HIS A 18 22.84 4.25 -6.46
N PRO A 19 22.77 4.88 -7.65
CA PRO A 19 21.88 6.00 -8.02
C PRO A 19 20.40 5.59 -8.17
N GLN A 20 19.48 6.52 -7.91
CA GLN A 20 18.04 6.29 -8.05
C GLN A 20 17.56 6.63 -9.47
N HIS A 21 17.35 5.61 -10.29
CA HIS A 21 16.71 5.76 -11.62
C HIS A 21 15.18 5.65 -11.58
N PHE A 22 14.64 5.20 -10.45
CA PHE A 22 13.21 5.01 -10.23
C PHE A 22 12.75 6.09 -9.24
N ASP A 23 11.67 6.81 -9.58
CA ASP A 23 11.18 7.95 -8.78
C ASP A 23 10.53 7.44 -7.49
N PHE A 24 11.34 7.29 -6.45
CA PHE A 24 10.90 6.81 -5.15
C PHE A 24 10.93 7.93 -4.13
N GLN A 25 9.81 8.16 -3.43
CA GLN A 25 9.71 9.19 -2.41
C GLN A 25 8.91 8.70 -1.21
N VAL A 26 9.39 9.01 -0.01
CA VAL A 26 8.66 8.76 1.25
C VAL A 26 8.03 10.06 1.71
N PHE A 27 6.76 10.01 2.10
CA PHE A 27 6.00 11.17 2.52
C PHE A 27 5.71 11.15 4.03
N SER A 28 5.80 12.33 4.64
CA SER A 28 5.40 12.54 6.04
C SER A 28 3.88 12.69 6.22
N ASP A 29 3.16 13.05 5.15
CA ASP A 29 1.71 13.23 5.10
C ASP A 29 1.14 12.72 3.77
N GLY A 30 -0.09 12.19 3.76
CA GLY A 30 -0.70 11.62 2.58
C GLY A 30 -1.19 12.65 1.56
N GLN A 31 -1.52 13.89 1.96
CA GLN A 31 -2.09 14.87 1.04
C GLN A 31 -1.08 15.33 -0.03
N PRO A 32 0.17 15.69 0.31
CA PRO A 32 1.18 16.00 -0.71
C PRO A 32 1.50 14.82 -1.63
N MET A 33 1.43 13.59 -1.12
CA MET A 33 1.58 12.37 -1.91
C MET A 33 0.46 12.24 -2.94
N TYR A 34 -0.78 12.48 -2.50
CA TYR A 34 -1.95 12.45 -3.36
C TYR A 34 -1.90 13.52 -4.46
N ASP A 35 -1.57 14.76 -4.11
CA ASP A 35 -1.41 15.86 -5.07
C ASP A 35 -0.39 15.50 -6.15
N LEU A 36 0.73 14.86 -5.76
CA LEU A 36 1.74 14.41 -6.71
C LEU A 36 1.22 13.27 -7.60
N ILE A 37 0.44 12.33 -7.07
CA ILE A 37 -0.21 11.30 -7.89
C ILE A 37 -1.18 11.91 -8.91
N GLN A 38 -1.95 12.94 -8.54
CA GLN A 38 -2.84 13.62 -9.49
C GLN A 38 -2.04 14.27 -10.64
N ARG A 39 -0.91 14.93 -10.33
CA ARG A 39 -0.01 15.47 -11.35
C ARG A 39 0.55 14.38 -12.26
N ARG A 40 1.08 13.30 -11.70
CA ARG A 40 1.58 12.15 -12.47
C ARG A 40 0.50 11.50 -13.34
N ASN A 41 -0.74 11.45 -12.85
CA ASN A 41 -1.86 10.95 -13.63
C ASN A 41 -2.19 11.86 -14.81
N ALA A 42 -2.11 13.19 -14.66
CA ALA A 42 -2.30 14.12 -15.78
C ALA A 42 -1.19 14.01 -16.83
N GLU A 43 0.04 13.72 -16.41
CA GLU A 43 1.21 13.57 -17.29
C GLU A 43 1.24 12.23 -18.04
N THR A 44 0.93 11.14 -17.34
CA THR A 44 1.20 9.78 -17.85
C THR A 44 -0.02 8.86 -17.85
N GLY A 45 -1.13 9.27 -17.24
CA GLY A 45 -2.24 8.37 -16.92
C GLY A 45 -1.84 7.28 -15.92
N LEU A 46 -2.77 6.36 -15.64
CA LEU A 46 -2.55 5.15 -14.82
C LEU A 46 -1.74 5.39 -13.53
N SER A 47 -2.00 6.50 -12.85
CA SER A 47 -1.36 6.82 -11.59
C SER A 47 -2.43 6.88 -10.49
N ARG A 48 -2.28 6.06 -9.45
CA ARG A 48 -3.36 5.81 -8.47
C ARG A 48 -2.85 5.67 -7.04
N MET A 49 -3.73 5.97 -6.10
CA MET A 49 -3.55 5.68 -4.68
C MET A 49 -4.00 4.26 -4.39
N ILE A 50 -3.19 3.48 -3.68
CA ILE A 50 -3.50 2.12 -3.24
C ILE A 50 -3.06 1.92 -1.78
N ALA A 51 -3.68 1.00 -1.06
CA ALA A 51 -3.39 0.75 0.34
C ALA A 51 -3.43 -0.74 0.72
N THR A 52 -2.79 -1.09 1.83
CA THR A 52 -2.98 -2.38 2.48
C THR A 52 -4.40 -2.52 3.02
N ALA A 53 -4.92 -3.74 3.08
CA ALA A 53 -6.33 -4.04 3.40
C ALA A 53 -6.62 -4.00 4.91
N ASP A 54 -6.14 -2.95 5.57
CA ASP A 54 -6.14 -2.80 7.04
C ASP A 54 -7.16 -1.75 7.50
N TYR A 55 -7.83 -1.10 6.54
CA TYR A 55 -8.87 -0.11 6.82
C TYR A 55 -10.21 -0.83 6.96
N PRO A 56 -11.08 -0.36 7.88
CA PRO A 56 -12.40 -0.97 8.04
C PRO A 56 -13.16 -0.86 6.73
N PHE A 57 -13.57 -2.00 6.17
CA PHE A 57 -14.36 -2.05 4.95
C PHE A 57 -15.31 -3.24 5.01
N THR A 58 -16.60 -2.96 4.82
CA THR A 58 -17.62 -3.99 4.58
C THR A 58 -18.39 -3.65 3.32
N VAL A 59 -18.39 -4.54 2.35
CA VAL A 59 -19.03 -4.34 1.03
C VAL A 59 -20.55 -4.20 1.12
N LEU A 60 -21.16 -4.69 2.20
CA LEU A 60 -22.60 -4.97 2.28
C LEU A 60 -23.39 -4.00 3.17
N ASP A 61 -22.75 -2.99 3.76
CA ASP A 61 -23.42 -2.08 4.71
C ASP A 61 -23.91 -0.77 4.08
N GLY A 62 -23.66 -0.56 2.78
CA GLY A 62 -24.07 0.64 2.05
C GLY A 62 -23.33 1.91 2.48
N LYS A 63 -22.27 1.81 3.30
CA LYS A 63 -21.49 2.96 3.77
C LYS A 63 -20.29 3.22 2.88
N THR A 64 -19.89 4.49 2.82
CA THR A 64 -18.60 4.87 2.24
C THR A 64 -17.55 4.82 3.35
N TRP A 65 -16.62 3.88 3.22
CA TRP A 65 -15.45 3.76 4.07
C TRP A 65 -14.34 4.67 3.56
N TYR A 66 -13.43 5.09 4.44
CA TYR A 66 -12.38 6.04 4.12
C TYR A 66 -11.01 5.54 4.52
N VAL A 67 -10.02 5.83 3.70
CA VAL A 67 -8.59 5.77 4.02
C VAL A 67 -8.17 7.08 4.61
N GLN A 68 -7.41 7.01 5.70
CA GLN A 68 -6.77 8.17 6.28
C GLN A 68 -5.25 8.01 6.27
N ALA A 69 -4.54 9.00 5.72
CA ALA A 69 -3.10 9.05 5.69
C ALA A 69 -2.63 10.47 6.05
N GLY A 70 -2.44 10.71 7.35
CA GLY A 70 -2.20 12.06 7.87
C GLY A 70 -3.44 12.93 7.66
N SER A 71 -3.27 14.04 6.95
CA SER A 71 -4.37 14.95 6.57
C SER A 71 -5.23 14.45 5.40
N LEU A 72 -4.74 13.49 4.61
CA LEU A 72 -5.50 12.92 3.50
C LEU A 72 -6.66 12.07 4.01
N ARG A 73 -7.83 12.26 3.40
CA ARG A 73 -8.99 11.38 3.56
C ARG A 73 -9.65 11.13 2.21
N LEU A 74 -9.58 9.89 1.72
CA LEU A 74 -10.18 9.46 0.45
C LEU A 74 -11.11 8.26 0.66
N PRO A 75 -12.19 8.14 -0.12
CA PRO A 75 -13.03 6.95 -0.08
C PRO A 75 -12.24 5.70 -0.48
N TRP A 76 -12.54 4.60 0.20
CA TRP A 76 -12.09 3.27 -0.22
C TRP A 76 -12.72 2.89 -1.57
N ASP A 77 -12.04 2.01 -2.33
CA ASP A 77 -12.59 1.50 -3.58
C ASP A 77 -13.98 0.89 -3.39
N LYS A 78 -14.86 1.16 -4.35
CA LYS A 78 -16.16 0.51 -4.42
C LYS A 78 -16.05 -0.67 -5.38
N ILE A 79 -16.49 -1.84 -4.93
CA ILE A 79 -16.65 -3.01 -5.80
C ILE A 79 -17.81 -2.68 -6.76
N ASN A 80 -17.45 -2.15 -7.91
CA ASN A 80 -18.35 -1.91 -9.03
C ASN A 80 -17.99 -2.91 -10.12
N PHE A 81 -18.93 -3.80 -10.43
CA PHE A 81 -18.82 -4.75 -11.54
C PHE A 81 -19.00 -4.00 -12.86
N THR A 82 -17.93 -3.34 -13.29
CA THR A 82 -17.84 -2.72 -14.62
C THR A 82 -16.97 -3.57 -15.52
N ASP A 83 -17.19 -3.46 -16.82
CA ASP A 83 -16.34 -4.01 -17.89
C ASP A 83 -14.94 -3.40 -17.93
N ARG A 84 -14.78 -2.19 -17.36
CA ARG A 84 -13.50 -1.48 -17.30
C ARG A 84 -12.73 -1.73 -15.99
N PRO A 85 -11.40 -1.99 -16.05
CA PRO A 85 -10.55 -2.11 -14.86
C PRO A 85 -10.53 -0.85 -13.98
N TRP A 86 -10.50 -1.02 -12.65
CA TRP A 86 -10.52 0.07 -11.67
C TRP A 86 -9.47 1.16 -11.98
N ALA A 87 -8.23 0.78 -12.25
CA ALA A 87 -7.13 1.73 -12.48
C ALA A 87 -7.29 2.62 -13.73
N GLN A 88 -8.13 2.21 -14.70
CA GLN A 88 -8.35 2.97 -15.93
C GLN A 88 -9.49 3.97 -15.83
N ARG A 89 -10.35 3.84 -14.84
CA ARG A 89 -11.53 4.68 -14.65
C ARG A 89 -11.11 6.06 -14.11
N PRO A 90 -11.54 7.20 -14.70
CA PRO A 90 -11.15 8.52 -14.23
C PRO A 90 -11.57 8.82 -12.79
N GLU A 91 -12.76 8.38 -12.39
CA GLU A 91 -13.33 8.60 -11.06
C GLU A 91 -12.51 7.95 -9.94
N THR A 92 -11.77 6.88 -10.24
CA THR A 92 -10.95 6.16 -9.25
C THR A 92 -9.67 6.89 -8.89
N LEU A 93 -9.35 8.00 -9.57
CA LEU A 93 -8.30 8.93 -9.12
C LEU A 93 -8.64 9.53 -7.75
N HIS A 94 -9.91 9.56 -7.37
CA HIS A 94 -10.38 10.09 -6.08
C HIS A 94 -10.73 8.98 -5.08
N GLU A 95 -10.28 7.75 -5.35
CA GLU A 95 -10.45 6.58 -4.48
C GLU A 95 -9.08 6.00 -4.11
N VAL A 96 -9.07 5.14 -3.08
CA VAL A 96 -7.92 4.31 -2.75
C VAL A 96 -8.21 2.85 -3.08
N GLY A 97 -7.41 2.27 -3.97
CA GLY A 97 -7.53 0.87 -4.39
C GLY A 97 -6.91 -0.11 -3.39
N SER A 98 -7.57 -1.23 -3.20
CA SER A 98 -7.04 -2.43 -2.54
C SER A 98 -6.20 -3.32 -3.46
N ILE A 99 -5.61 -4.37 -2.89
CA ILE A 99 -4.95 -5.44 -3.66
C ILE A 99 -5.89 -6.12 -4.67
N TYR A 100 -7.19 -6.15 -4.38
CA TYR A 100 -8.21 -6.77 -5.22
C TYR A 100 -8.50 -5.96 -6.49
N THR A 101 -8.54 -4.63 -6.38
CA THR A 101 -8.86 -3.76 -7.53
C THR A 101 -7.68 -3.50 -8.44
N ILE A 102 -6.45 -3.62 -7.92
CA ILE A 102 -5.21 -3.49 -8.71
C ILE A 102 -4.66 -4.83 -9.22
N GLN A 103 -5.38 -5.93 -9.00
CA GLN A 103 -4.95 -7.24 -9.46
C GLN A 103 -4.91 -7.29 -10.99
N GLY A 104 -3.74 -7.65 -11.54
CA GLY A 104 -3.55 -7.77 -13.00
C GLY A 104 -3.27 -6.45 -13.73
N PHE A 105 -3.07 -5.34 -13.03
CA PHE A 105 -2.74 -4.04 -13.63
C PHE A 105 -1.52 -3.39 -12.99
N ASP A 106 -0.60 -2.92 -13.84
CA ASP A 106 0.49 -2.05 -13.41
C ASP A 106 0.09 -0.58 -13.51
N LEU A 107 0.70 0.25 -12.67
CA LEU A 107 0.57 1.70 -12.64
C LEU A 107 1.84 2.35 -13.17
N ASN A 108 1.70 3.51 -13.81
CA ASN A 108 2.83 4.36 -14.13
C ASN A 108 3.45 4.90 -12.84
N TYR A 109 2.61 5.45 -11.96
CA TYR A 109 2.98 5.84 -10.60
C TYR A 109 2.00 5.28 -9.57
N ALA A 110 2.53 4.76 -8.46
CA ALA A 110 1.71 4.27 -7.36
C ALA A 110 1.97 5.10 -6.10
N GLY A 111 0.90 5.62 -5.49
CA GLY A 111 0.93 6.14 -4.13
C GLY A 111 0.48 5.04 -3.18
N VAL A 112 1.38 4.44 -2.43
CA VAL A 112 1.11 3.30 -1.54
C VAL A 112 1.01 3.77 -0.09
N ILE A 113 -0.12 3.49 0.53
CA ILE A 113 -0.38 3.71 1.96
C ILE A 113 -0.23 2.38 2.68
N LEU A 114 0.83 2.25 3.50
CA LEU A 114 0.96 1.16 4.47
C LEU A 114 0.06 1.48 5.66
N GLY A 115 -0.99 0.68 5.80
CA GLY A 115 -2.03 0.83 6.81
C GLY A 115 -1.60 0.45 8.23
N PRO A 116 -2.51 0.57 9.20
CA PRO A 116 -2.23 0.42 10.64
C PRO A 116 -1.78 -0.98 11.06
N SER A 117 -1.94 -2.02 10.22
CA SER A 117 -1.42 -3.34 10.56
C SER A 117 0.10 -3.44 10.43
N LEU A 118 0.76 -2.44 9.84
CA LEU A 118 2.21 -2.40 9.69
C LEU A 118 2.82 -1.43 10.68
N GLY A 119 3.79 -1.92 11.44
CA GLY A 119 4.55 -1.14 12.41
C GLY A 119 6.05 -1.33 12.25
N TYR A 120 6.79 -0.78 13.21
CA TYR A 120 8.24 -0.86 13.26
C TYR A 120 8.69 -1.18 14.68
N ASP A 121 9.64 -2.11 14.81
CA ASP A 121 10.33 -2.45 16.06
C ASP A 121 11.72 -1.78 16.06
N PRO A 122 11.92 -0.67 16.80
CA PRO A 122 13.20 0.03 16.86
C PRO A 122 14.31 -0.80 17.50
N SER A 123 13.99 -1.77 18.36
CA SER A 123 14.99 -2.58 19.06
C SER A 123 15.69 -3.58 18.14
N LYS A 124 15.01 -3.99 17.06
CA LYS A 124 15.48 -4.98 16.08
C LYS A 124 15.65 -4.40 14.69
N ASP A 125 15.39 -3.11 14.52
CA ASP A 125 15.34 -2.38 13.25
C ASP A 125 14.59 -3.15 12.15
N ARG A 126 13.35 -3.56 12.46
CA ARG A 126 12.56 -4.42 11.56
C ARG A 126 11.11 -4.01 11.46
N LEU A 127 10.50 -4.33 10.33
CA LEU A 127 9.06 -4.23 10.14
C LEU A 127 8.33 -5.23 11.04
N THR A 128 7.18 -4.83 11.56
CA THR A 128 6.27 -5.69 12.33
C THR A 128 4.88 -5.69 11.73
N VAL A 129 4.14 -6.77 11.97
CA VAL A 129 2.75 -6.92 11.55
C VAL A 129 1.87 -7.14 12.77
N ASP A 130 0.84 -6.33 12.93
CA ASP A 130 -0.23 -6.51 13.91
C ASP A 130 -1.45 -7.15 13.23
N LEU A 131 -1.61 -8.46 13.44
CA LEU A 131 -2.71 -9.23 12.87
C LEU A 131 -4.08 -8.79 13.39
N ALA A 132 -4.17 -8.16 14.57
CA ALA A 132 -5.44 -7.70 15.12
C ALA A 132 -6.01 -6.50 14.35
N GLN A 133 -5.14 -5.74 13.69
CA GLN A 133 -5.51 -4.57 12.87
C GLN A 133 -5.80 -4.93 11.41
N TYR A 134 -5.48 -6.16 10.98
CA TYR A 134 -5.71 -6.60 9.61
C TYR A 134 -7.19 -6.96 9.40
N GLN A 135 -7.88 -6.20 8.55
CA GLN A 135 -9.34 -6.29 8.40
C GLN A 135 -9.78 -7.35 7.39
N ASP A 136 -8.95 -7.66 6.40
CA ASP A 136 -9.24 -8.66 5.38
C ASP A 136 -9.09 -10.09 5.90
N LYS A 137 -10.13 -10.55 6.61
CA LYS A 137 -10.21 -11.92 7.14
C LYS A 137 -10.36 -12.97 6.02
N GLU A 138 -10.84 -12.58 4.84
CA GLU A 138 -11.01 -13.50 3.71
C GLU A 138 -9.66 -13.97 3.15
N ALA A 139 -8.61 -13.16 3.28
CA ALA A 139 -7.23 -13.55 2.97
C ALA A 139 -6.76 -14.79 3.75
N PHE A 140 -7.36 -15.08 4.91
CA PHE A 140 -6.98 -16.22 5.77
C PHE A 140 -7.86 -17.46 5.59
N LYS A 141 -9.09 -17.34 5.07
CA LYS A 141 -10.08 -18.43 5.08
C LYS A 141 -9.88 -19.51 4.01
N LYS A 142 -9.08 -19.26 2.97
CA LYS A 142 -9.09 -20.08 1.74
C LYS A 142 -7.86 -20.96 1.52
N ARG A 143 -7.01 -21.17 2.53
CA ARG A 143 -5.74 -21.88 2.35
C ARG A 143 -5.63 -23.11 3.26
N PRO A 144 -6.29 -24.24 2.90
CA PRO A 144 -6.18 -25.50 3.64
C PRO A 144 -4.75 -26.08 3.65
N ASP A 145 -3.87 -25.56 2.81
CA ASP A 145 -2.44 -25.84 2.68
C ASP A 145 -1.55 -25.01 3.62
N LEU A 146 -2.09 -23.97 4.27
CA LEU A 146 -1.33 -23.14 5.20
C LEU A 146 -1.62 -23.51 6.65
N ALA A 147 -0.56 -23.70 7.43
CA ALA A 147 -0.66 -23.83 8.87
C ALA A 147 -1.31 -22.55 9.44
N ASP A 148 -2.33 -22.70 10.30
CA ASP A 148 -3.00 -21.59 10.99
C ASP A 148 -2.10 -21.00 12.10
N THR A 149 -1.00 -20.40 11.67
CA THR A 149 0.04 -19.81 12.53
C THR A 149 0.12 -18.31 12.30
N THR A 150 0.56 -17.58 13.32
CA THR A 150 0.81 -16.13 13.23
C THR A 150 1.78 -15.80 12.09
N ASP A 151 2.84 -16.59 11.91
CA ASP A 151 3.86 -16.36 10.87
C ASP A 151 3.30 -16.57 9.46
N ALA A 152 2.46 -17.58 9.26
CA ALA A 152 1.76 -17.81 8.00
C ALA A 152 0.86 -16.63 7.62
N LYS A 153 0.10 -16.10 8.58
CA LYS A 153 -0.77 -14.92 8.37
C LYS A 153 0.04 -13.67 8.08
N ALA A 154 1.13 -13.45 8.83
CA ALA A 154 2.05 -12.35 8.55
C ALA A 154 2.63 -12.46 7.14
N ALA A 155 3.04 -13.65 6.70
CA ALA A 155 3.57 -13.86 5.35
C ALA A 155 2.54 -13.53 4.25
N ILE A 156 1.25 -13.78 4.47
CA ILE A 156 0.17 -13.40 3.54
C ILE A 156 0.10 -11.87 3.40
N ILE A 157 0.13 -11.14 4.52
CA ILE A 157 0.10 -9.67 4.54
C ILE A 157 1.34 -9.10 3.85
N MET A 158 2.52 -9.64 4.16
CA MET A 158 3.78 -9.22 3.54
C MET A 158 3.81 -9.50 2.03
N ASN A 159 3.20 -10.60 1.57
CA ASN A 159 3.04 -10.87 0.16
C ASN A 159 2.08 -9.88 -0.52
N ALA A 160 1.00 -9.49 0.15
CA ALA A 160 0.10 -8.46 -0.36
C ALA A 160 0.82 -7.12 -0.54
N ILE A 161 1.66 -6.73 0.44
CA ILE A 161 2.50 -5.53 0.35
C ILE A 161 3.49 -5.62 -0.81
N ASN A 162 4.18 -6.75 -0.95
CA ASN A 162 5.11 -7.01 -2.05
C ASN A 162 4.42 -6.79 -3.42
N ILE A 163 3.19 -7.28 -3.55
CA ILE A 163 2.38 -7.09 -4.75
C ILE A 163 2.09 -5.60 -5.00
N LEU A 164 1.61 -4.87 -3.99
CA LEU A 164 1.29 -3.44 -4.11
C LEU A 164 2.53 -2.59 -4.48
N LEU A 165 3.65 -2.80 -3.78
CA LEU A 165 4.88 -2.03 -4.00
C LEU A 165 5.49 -2.28 -5.39
N LYS A 166 5.25 -3.44 -5.99
CA LYS A 166 5.72 -3.80 -7.33
C LYS A 166 4.78 -3.38 -8.46
N ARG A 167 3.67 -2.69 -8.18
CA ARG A 167 2.75 -2.20 -9.23
C ARG A 167 3.27 -0.99 -10.00
N ALA A 168 4.20 -0.23 -9.45
CA ALA A 168 4.72 0.98 -10.08
C ALA A 168 5.81 0.70 -11.12
N LYS A 169 5.66 1.27 -12.32
CA LYS A 169 6.64 1.19 -13.42
C LYS A 169 7.66 2.32 -13.40
N HIS A 170 7.23 3.55 -13.13
CA HIS A 170 8.08 4.74 -13.22
C HIS A 170 8.39 5.35 -11.85
N GLY A 171 7.45 5.30 -10.91
CA GLY A 171 7.68 5.80 -9.56
C GLY A 171 6.72 5.30 -8.50
N LEU A 172 7.22 5.23 -7.27
CA LEU A 172 6.53 4.74 -6.09
C LEU A 172 6.64 5.79 -4.99
N TYR A 173 5.48 6.22 -4.50
CA TYR A 173 5.40 7.14 -3.38
C TYR A 173 4.84 6.40 -2.18
N LEU A 174 5.50 6.50 -1.04
CA LEU A 174 5.21 5.67 0.11
C LEU A 174 4.84 6.52 1.33
N TYR A 175 3.75 6.15 1.98
CA TYR A 175 3.35 6.67 3.30
C TYR A 175 3.08 5.49 4.24
N ALA A 176 3.48 5.62 5.50
CA ALA A 176 3.14 4.66 6.55
C ALA A 176 2.25 5.30 7.62
N ALA A 177 1.16 4.62 7.99
CA ALA A 177 0.25 5.07 9.03
C ALA A 177 0.93 5.08 10.40
N ASP A 178 1.67 4.01 10.74
CA ASP A 178 2.46 3.94 11.97
C ASP A 178 3.53 5.04 12.00
N PRO A 179 3.53 5.92 13.01
CA PRO A 179 4.49 7.02 13.10
C PRO A 179 5.95 6.55 13.19
N ALA A 180 6.23 5.46 13.89
CA ALA A 180 7.60 4.98 14.07
C ALA A 180 8.18 4.45 12.75
N LEU A 181 7.40 3.66 12.02
CA LEU A 181 7.73 3.17 10.68
C LEU A 181 7.90 4.33 9.71
N ARG A 182 6.98 5.31 9.71
CA ARG A 182 7.07 6.50 8.85
C ARG A 182 8.36 7.27 9.09
N GLN A 183 8.72 7.52 10.34
CA GLN A 183 9.96 8.20 10.70
C GLN A 183 11.19 7.41 10.24
N ARG A 184 11.21 6.09 10.44
CA ARG A 184 12.33 5.26 10.00
C ARG A 184 12.49 5.27 8.48
N LEU A 185 11.40 5.16 7.72
CA LEU A 185 11.42 5.23 6.25
C LEU A 185 11.93 6.59 5.76
N LEU A 186 11.50 7.69 6.37
CA LEU A 186 11.99 9.04 6.04
C LEU A 186 13.49 9.20 6.30
N GLN A 187 14.03 8.56 7.34
CA GLN A 187 15.47 8.58 7.62
C GLN A 187 16.28 7.80 6.56
N LEU A 188 15.75 6.68 6.08
CA LEU A 188 16.40 5.81 5.10
C LEU A 188 16.30 6.34 3.65
N ALA A 189 15.40 7.30 3.42
CA ALA A 189 15.20 7.94 2.14
C ALA A 189 16.07 9.19 1.92
N LYS A 190 16.84 9.61 2.93
CA LYS A 190 17.84 10.69 2.84
C LYS A 190 19.16 10.16 2.32
#